data_AF-A0A8T6MSM0-F1
#
_entry.id   AF-A0A8T6MSM0-F1
#
_cell.length_a   1.000
_cell.length_b   1.000
_cell.length_c   1.000
_cell.angle_alpha   90.00
_cell.angle_beta   90.00
_cell.angle_gamma   90.00
#
_symmetry.space_group_name_H-M   'P 1'
#
loop_
_entity.id
_entity.type
_entity.pdbx_description
1 polymer ?
#
loop_
_entity_poly.entity_id
_entity_poly.type
_entity_poly.pdbx_seq_one_letter_code
_entity_poly.pdbx_strand_id
1 'polypeptide(L)'
;MQFSEDQIKDVLEVKERLASEIQKHREEIEMLEKNLALINSILKQQSFTKASSIKETKPQTQKEDYSIPLKKNTDGALIGNAHISPDQVLIVLDDAVSLKEDMHPFKSFFLERIIGEMKKKDMADIEKGVISEDAMINCLINKDGTLLREIIIKNYRQKERVNEIISTATWSLSK
;
A
#
# COMPACT_ATOMS: atom_id res chain seq x y z
N MET A 1 -30.47 -28.11 -28.30
CA MET A 1 -31.30 -27.00 -27.80
C MET A 1 -30.93 -25.79 -28.64
N GLN A 2 -31.87 -25.30 -29.45
CA GLN A 2 -31.67 -24.16 -30.34
C GLN A 2 -32.34 -22.97 -29.65
N PHE A 3 -31.60 -21.88 -29.43
CA PHE A 3 -32.16 -20.69 -28.78
C PHE A 3 -33.26 -20.11 -29.67
N SER A 4 -34.40 -19.78 -29.07
CA SER A 4 -35.49 -19.09 -29.76
C SER A 4 -35.04 -17.69 -30.19
N GLU A 5 -35.57 -17.17 -31.30
CA GLU A 5 -35.19 -15.85 -31.83
C GLU A 5 -35.35 -14.72 -30.80
N ASP A 6 -36.38 -14.81 -29.95
CA ASP A 6 -36.57 -13.86 -28.84
C ASP A 6 -35.44 -13.92 -27.81
N GLN A 7 -34.94 -15.12 -27.48
CA GLN A 7 -33.79 -15.26 -26.56
C GLN A 7 -32.50 -14.72 -27.18
N ILE A 8 -32.32 -14.86 -28.49
CA ILE A 8 -31.17 -14.30 -29.20
C ILE A 8 -31.24 -12.77 -29.17
N LYS A 9 -32.44 -12.20 -29.32
CA LYS A 9 -32.67 -10.75 -29.27
C LYS A 9 -32.39 -10.18 -27.87
N ASP A 10 -32.90 -10.82 -26.82
CA ASP A 10 -32.66 -10.39 -25.43
C ASP A 10 -31.16 -10.43 -25.07
N VAL A 11 -30.45 -11.48 -25.53
CA VAL A 11 -29.01 -11.60 -25.29
C VAL A 11 -28.22 -10.52 -26.04
N LEU A 12 -28.65 -10.14 -27.24
CA LEU A 12 -28.02 -9.04 -27.98
C LEU A 12 -28.21 -7.69 -27.28
N GLU A 13 -29.40 -7.41 -26.75
CA GLU A 13 -29.68 -6.20 -25.99
C GLU A 13 -28.85 -6.12 -24.71
N VAL A 14 -28.77 -7.23 -23.97
CA VAL A 14 -27.93 -7.32 -22.76
C VAL A 14 -26.45 -7.12 -23.11
N LYS A 15 -25.97 -7.74 -24.19
CA LYS A 15 -24.58 -7.55 -24.66
C LYS A 15 -24.30 -6.08 -24.99
N GLU A 16 -25.19 -5.40 -25.67
CA GLU A 16 -25.04 -4.00 -26.05
C GLU A 16 -25.00 -3.10 -24.81
N ARG A 17 -25.91 -3.33 -23.85
CA ARG A 17 -25.93 -2.61 -22.57
C ARG A 17 -24.65 -2.81 -21.77
N LEU A 18 -24.17 -4.06 -21.65
CA LEU A 18 -22.89 -4.32 -20.96
C LEU A 18 -21.71 -3.66 -21.66
N ALA A 19 -21.66 -3.68 -23.00
CA ALA A 19 -20.59 -3.03 -23.75
C ALA A 19 -20.58 -1.51 -23.50
N SER A 20 -21.76 -0.88 -23.45
CA SER A 20 -21.90 0.55 -23.15
C SER A 20 -21.42 0.90 -21.73
N GLU A 21 -21.82 0.11 -20.73
CA GLU A 21 -21.36 0.31 -19.34
C GLU A 21 -19.85 0.15 -19.20
N ILE A 22 -19.26 -0.88 -19.84
CA ILE A 22 -17.81 -1.08 -19.86
C ILE A 22 -17.09 0.13 -20.46
N GLN A 23 -17.61 0.68 -21.55
CA GLN A 23 -17.03 1.85 -22.20
C GLN A 23 -17.07 3.07 -21.28
N LYS A 24 -18.21 3.33 -20.64
CA LYS A 24 -18.36 4.44 -19.69
C LYS A 24 -17.36 4.35 -18.52
N HIS A 25 -17.20 3.16 -17.95
CA HIS A 25 -16.28 2.97 -16.83
C HIS A 25 -14.81 3.14 -17.25
N ARG A 26 -14.45 2.73 -18.48
CA ARG A 26 -13.12 2.98 -19.04
C ARG A 26 -12.84 4.47 -19.20
N GLU A 27 -13.82 5.24 -19.66
CA GLU A 27 -13.70 6.70 -19.79
C GLU A 27 -13.54 7.38 -18.43
N GLU A 28 -14.28 6.95 -17.42
CA GLU A 28 -14.13 7.44 -16.04
C GLU A 28 -12.72 7.14 -15.50
N ILE A 29 -12.20 5.92 -15.70
CA ILE A 29 -10.85 5.55 -15.29
C ILE A 29 -9.81 6.43 -16.01
N GLU A 30 -9.92 6.60 -17.32
CA GLU A 30 -8.99 7.41 -18.09
C GLU A 30 -8.98 8.88 -17.62
N MET A 31 -10.15 9.42 -17.27
CA MET A 31 -10.26 10.78 -16.73
C MET A 31 -9.58 10.90 -15.36
N LEU A 32 -9.77 9.93 -14.48
CA LEU A 32 -9.12 9.89 -13.16
C LEU A 32 -7.60 9.80 -13.29
N GLU A 33 -7.09 8.95 -14.18
CA GLU A 33 -5.65 8.81 -14.45
C GLU A 33 -5.05 10.11 -15.00
N LYS A 34 -5.73 10.79 -15.94
CA LYS A 34 -5.29 12.10 -16.46
C LYS A 34 -5.24 13.16 -15.36
N ASN A 35 -6.25 13.20 -14.49
CA ASN A 35 -6.26 14.12 -13.35
C ASN A 35 -5.09 13.85 -12.40
N LEU A 36 -4.82 12.57 -12.10
CA LEU A 36 -3.69 12.17 -11.27
C LEU A 36 -2.34 12.54 -11.92
N ALA A 37 -2.20 12.38 -13.24
CA ALA A 37 -1.01 12.79 -13.98
C ALA A 37 -0.80 14.32 -13.93
N LEU A 38 -1.87 15.11 -14.06
CA LEU A 38 -1.83 16.57 -13.92
C LEU A 38 -1.37 16.99 -12.51
N ILE A 39 -1.96 16.39 -11.47
CA ILE A 39 -1.56 16.65 -10.07
C ILE A 39 -0.07 16.34 -9.88
N ASN A 40 0.40 15.18 -10.36
CA ASN A 40 1.81 14.80 -10.28
C ASN A 40 2.74 15.76 -11.04
N SER A 41 2.31 16.25 -12.20
CA SER A 41 3.07 17.26 -12.96
C SER A 41 3.19 18.58 -12.19
N ILE A 42 2.09 19.04 -11.59
CA ILE A 42 2.06 20.26 -10.79
C ILE A 42 2.96 20.11 -9.56
N LEU A 43 2.87 18.99 -8.84
CA LEU A 43 3.74 18.69 -7.69
C LEU A 43 5.22 18.73 -8.11
N LYS A 44 5.57 18.10 -9.24
CA LYS A 44 6.93 18.18 -9.79
C LYS A 44 7.34 19.62 -10.10
N GLN A 45 6.51 20.40 -10.79
CA GLN A 45 6.83 21.79 -11.17
C GLN A 45 6.99 22.72 -9.96
N GLN A 46 6.18 22.54 -8.91
CA GLN A 46 6.34 23.25 -7.62
C GLN A 46 7.63 22.83 -6.90
N SER A 47 8.06 21.58 -7.04
CA SER A 47 9.38 21.12 -6.54
C SER A 47 10.56 21.71 -7.32
N PHE A 48 10.39 22.04 -8.62
CA PHE A 48 11.47 22.60 -9.44
C PHE A 48 11.69 24.11 -9.29
N THR A 49 10.78 24.88 -8.70
CA THR A 49 11.00 26.34 -8.51
C THR A 49 12.00 26.67 -7.39
N LYS A 50 12.51 25.68 -6.66
CA LYS A 50 13.57 25.82 -5.63
C LYS A 50 14.95 25.31 -6.05
N ALA A 51 15.10 24.77 -7.26
CA ALA A 51 16.21 23.87 -7.62
C ALA A 51 17.27 24.47 -8.57
N SER A 52 17.74 25.69 -8.33
CA SER A 52 18.96 26.21 -8.99
C SER A 52 20.20 26.17 -8.10
N SER A 53 20.16 25.49 -6.97
CA SER A 53 21.37 25.20 -6.18
C SER A 53 21.27 23.84 -5.53
N ILE A 54 22.38 23.12 -5.63
CA ILE A 54 22.84 22.00 -4.78
C ILE A 54 23.05 20.70 -5.58
N LYS A 55 24.32 20.57 -5.99
CA LYS A 55 25.07 19.33 -6.21
C LYS A 55 24.77 18.30 -5.12
N GLU A 56 24.71 17.04 -5.55
CA GLU A 56 24.96 15.82 -4.78
C GLU A 56 25.26 16.02 -3.29
N THR A 57 24.29 15.80 -2.41
CA THR A 57 24.44 15.16 -1.09
C THR A 57 23.03 14.91 -0.52
N LYS A 58 22.70 13.64 -0.24
CA LYS A 58 21.62 13.12 0.64
C LYS A 58 20.31 13.94 0.72
N PRO A 59 19.16 13.40 0.28
CA PRO A 59 17.88 13.99 0.67
C PRO A 59 17.31 13.28 1.90
N GLN A 60 17.49 13.92 3.06
CA GLN A 60 16.48 13.89 4.09
C GLN A 60 15.27 14.73 3.62
N THR A 61 14.09 14.14 3.81
CA THR A 61 12.81 14.84 4.09
C THR A 61 12.09 15.53 2.93
N GLN A 62 11.38 14.74 2.12
CA GLN A 62 10.08 15.13 1.58
C GLN A 62 9.11 13.96 1.82
N LYS A 63 7.88 14.28 2.26
CA LYS A 63 6.77 13.31 2.42
C LYS A 63 6.27 12.92 1.03
N GLU A 64 7.11 12.22 0.28
CA GLU A 64 6.74 11.66 -1.02
C GLU A 64 6.38 10.20 -0.80
N ASP A 65 5.29 9.76 -1.41
CA ASP A 65 4.97 8.34 -1.49
C ASP A 65 6.16 7.62 -2.14
N TYR A 66 6.93 6.86 -1.37
CA TYR A 66 8.09 6.15 -1.89
C TYR A 66 7.94 4.65 -1.69
N SER A 67 8.38 3.89 -2.70
CA SER A 67 8.28 2.44 -2.69
C SER A 67 9.65 1.84 -2.38
N ILE A 68 9.75 1.02 -1.34
CA ILE A 68 10.95 0.25 -1.00
C ILE A 68 10.73 -1.19 -1.48
N PRO A 69 11.54 -1.70 -2.42
CA PRO A 69 11.51 -3.11 -2.77
C PRO A 69 12.04 -3.94 -1.60
N LEU A 70 11.22 -4.88 -1.11
CA LEU A 70 11.58 -5.84 -0.09
C LEU A 70 12.30 -7.01 -0.75
N LYS A 71 13.56 -7.23 -0.42
CA LYS A 71 14.37 -8.32 -0.96
C LYS A 71 14.78 -9.28 0.15
N LYS A 72 14.83 -10.56 -0.18
CA LYS A 72 15.29 -11.61 0.73
C LYS A 72 16.81 -11.49 0.92
N ASN A 73 17.28 -11.45 2.17
CA ASN A 73 18.71 -11.36 2.46
C ASN A 73 19.48 -12.63 2.05
N THR A 74 18.81 -13.77 1.91
CA THR A 74 19.43 -15.06 1.60
C THR A 74 19.80 -15.22 0.13
N ASP A 75 18.96 -14.71 -0.79
CA ASP A 75 19.08 -14.98 -2.24
C ASP A 75 18.92 -13.70 -3.09
N GLY A 76 18.53 -12.57 -2.49
CA GLY A 76 18.22 -11.34 -3.23
C GLY A 76 16.87 -11.36 -3.95
N ALA A 77 16.13 -12.48 -3.87
CA ALA A 77 14.79 -12.63 -4.43
C ALA A 77 13.84 -11.53 -3.93
N LEU A 78 13.09 -10.95 -4.86
CA LEU A 78 12.09 -9.93 -4.55
C LEU A 78 10.92 -10.59 -3.80
N ILE A 79 10.65 -10.09 -2.60
CA ILE A 79 9.54 -10.53 -1.75
C ILE A 79 8.28 -9.73 -2.06
N GLY A 80 8.45 -8.46 -2.39
CA GLY A 80 7.36 -7.54 -2.66
C GLY A 80 7.83 -6.09 -2.60
N ASN A 81 6.89 -5.15 -2.65
CA ASN A 81 7.15 -3.73 -2.57
C ASN A 81 6.38 -3.10 -1.40
N ALA A 82 7.08 -2.31 -0.60
CA ALA A 82 6.47 -1.50 0.44
C ALA A 82 6.30 -0.07 -0.03
N HIS A 83 5.05 0.35 -0.21
CA HIS A 83 4.64 1.71 -0.52
C HIS A 83 4.43 2.48 0.80
N ILE A 84 5.30 3.44 1.08
CA ILE A 84 5.20 4.31 2.24
C ILE A 84 4.47 5.56 1.78
N SER A 85 3.31 5.82 2.37
CA SER A 85 2.56 7.07 2.22
C SER A 85 2.54 7.88 3.51
N PRO A 86 2.27 9.20 3.51
CA PRO A 86 2.25 10.03 4.71
C PRO A 86 1.35 9.50 5.85
N ASP A 87 0.25 8.84 5.47
CA ASP A 87 -0.79 8.41 6.40
C ASP A 87 -0.77 6.90 6.65
N GLN A 88 -0.15 6.12 5.76
CA GLN A 88 -0.12 4.67 5.84
C GLN A 88 1.09 4.04 5.16
N VAL A 89 1.48 2.85 5.62
CA VAL A 89 2.48 1.98 4.99
C VAL A 89 1.74 0.78 4.41
N LEU A 90 1.79 0.62 3.09
CA LEU A 90 1.21 -0.51 2.37
C LEU A 90 2.35 -1.42 1.90
N ILE A 91 2.40 -2.64 2.39
CA ILE A 91 3.35 -3.66 1.95
C ILE A 91 2.59 -4.63 1.06
N VAL A 92 2.94 -4.68 -0.23
CA VAL A 92 2.38 -5.60 -1.21
C VAL A 92 3.39 -6.71 -1.45
N LEU A 93 3.01 -7.95 -1.18
CA LEU A 93 3.83 -9.12 -1.50
C LEU A 93 3.67 -9.51 -2.96
N ASP A 94 4.74 -10.05 -3.54
CA ASP A 94 4.72 -10.59 -4.89
C ASP A 94 4.06 -11.99 -4.90
N ASP A 95 3.23 -12.27 -5.91
CA ASP A 95 2.57 -13.57 -6.10
C ASP A 95 3.56 -14.73 -6.21
N ALA A 96 4.79 -14.47 -6.66
CA ALA A 96 5.86 -15.44 -6.70
C ALA A 96 6.28 -15.90 -5.29
N VAL A 97 5.96 -15.13 -4.25
CA VAL A 97 6.36 -15.38 -2.87
C VAL A 97 5.17 -15.77 -2.00
N SER A 98 5.04 -17.08 -1.78
CA SER A 98 4.00 -17.69 -0.95
C SER A 98 4.34 -17.63 0.55
N LEU A 99 4.23 -16.43 1.14
CA LEU A 99 4.40 -16.22 2.58
C LEU A 99 3.07 -16.40 3.33
N LYS A 100 3.11 -16.97 4.54
CA LYS A 100 1.93 -17.16 5.40
C LYS A 100 1.93 -16.17 6.55
N GLU A 101 0.75 -15.68 6.93
CA GLU A 101 0.56 -14.81 8.10
C GLU A 101 1.03 -15.45 9.42
N ASP A 102 0.78 -16.75 9.58
CA ASP A 102 1.16 -17.50 10.79
C ASP A 102 2.63 -17.97 10.78
N MET A 103 3.43 -17.53 9.81
CA MET A 103 4.86 -17.84 9.80
C MET A 103 5.53 -17.14 10.98
N HIS A 104 6.13 -17.91 11.87
CA HIS A 104 7.13 -17.37 12.79
C HIS A 104 8.39 -17.03 11.98
N PRO A 105 8.97 -15.82 12.06
CA PRO A 105 8.78 -14.80 13.10
C PRO A 105 7.81 -13.66 12.77
N PHE A 106 7.17 -13.63 11.61
CA PHE A 106 6.29 -12.52 11.20
C PHE A 106 5.20 -12.23 12.23
N LYS A 107 4.36 -13.19 12.61
CA LYS A 107 3.28 -12.93 13.56
C LYS A 107 3.79 -12.47 14.93
N SER A 108 4.65 -13.26 15.56
CA SER A 108 5.10 -13.00 16.93
C SER A 108 6.05 -11.79 17.05
N PHE A 109 6.82 -11.48 15.99
CA PHE A 109 7.79 -10.38 16.04
C PHE A 109 7.25 -9.10 15.42
N PHE A 110 6.58 -9.17 14.27
CA PHE A 110 6.06 -7.97 13.62
C PHE A 110 4.78 -7.47 14.29
N LEU A 111 3.75 -8.32 14.42
CA LEU A 111 2.47 -7.89 15.00
C LEU A 111 2.54 -7.72 16.51
N GLU A 112 3.00 -8.76 17.22
CA GLU A 112 2.91 -8.74 18.69
C GLU A 112 4.01 -7.85 19.30
N ARG A 113 5.24 -7.90 18.77
CA ARG A 113 6.35 -7.12 19.31
C ARG A 113 6.41 -5.70 18.75
N ILE A 114 6.58 -5.50 17.43
CA ILE A 114 6.71 -4.13 16.88
C ILE A 114 5.41 -3.35 16.98
N ILE A 115 4.32 -3.84 16.38
CA ILE A 115 3.04 -3.12 16.40
C ILE A 115 2.47 -3.05 17.82
N GLY A 116 2.63 -4.11 18.63
CA GLY A 116 2.21 -4.12 20.04
C GLY A 116 2.92 -3.08 20.90
N GLU A 117 4.26 -2.98 20.83
CA GLU A 117 5.03 -1.96 21.56
C GLU A 117 4.65 -0.54 21.12
N MET A 118 4.46 -0.36 19.82
CA MET A 118 4.01 0.90 19.22
C MET A 118 2.60 1.29 19.71
N LYS A 119 1.68 0.34 19.77
CA LYS A 119 0.32 0.56 20.28
C LYS A 119 0.31 0.88 21.77
N LYS A 120 1.19 0.25 22.56
CA LYS A 120 1.34 0.53 23.99
C LYS A 120 1.87 1.95 24.24
N LYS A 121 2.83 2.41 23.44
CA LYS A 121 3.29 3.80 23.47
C LYS A 121 2.18 4.77 23.10
N ASP A 122 1.45 4.47 22.02
CA ASP A 122 0.32 5.30 21.58
C ASP A 122 -0.77 5.39 22.65
N MET A 123 -1.11 4.28 23.32
CA MET A 123 -2.07 4.26 24.44
C MET A 123 -1.62 5.17 25.59
N ALA A 124 -0.34 5.10 25.98
CA ALA A 124 0.20 5.96 27.03
C ALA A 124 0.20 7.44 26.62
N ASP A 125 0.38 7.74 25.33
CA ASP A 125 0.34 9.10 24.81
C ASP A 125 -1.10 9.63 24.65
N ILE A 126 -2.09 8.75 24.41
CA ILE A 126 -3.53 9.08 24.45
C ILE A 126 -3.94 9.46 25.87
N GLU A 127 -3.55 8.66 26.87
CA GLU A 127 -3.82 8.95 28.28
C GLU A 127 -3.22 10.30 28.72
N LYS A 128 -2.08 10.70 28.12
CA LYS A 128 -1.44 11.99 28.36
C LYS A 128 -2.03 13.14 27.53
N GLY A 129 -2.98 12.87 26.64
CA GLY A 129 -3.58 13.87 25.74
C GLY A 129 -2.64 14.41 24.66
N VAL A 130 -1.53 13.71 24.39
CA VAL A 130 -0.56 14.10 23.34
C VAL A 130 -1.10 13.76 21.95
N ILE A 131 -1.99 12.76 21.87
CA ILE A 131 -2.44 12.12 20.63
C ILE A 131 -3.90 11.71 20.81
N SER A 132 -4.71 11.80 19.75
CA SER A 132 -6.12 11.37 19.79
C SER A 132 -6.24 9.84 19.67
N GLU A 133 -7.35 9.26 20.13
CA GLU A 133 -7.67 7.85 19.92
C GLU A 133 -7.65 7.46 18.43
N ASP A 134 -8.12 8.36 17.55
CA ASP A 134 -8.07 8.20 16.09
C ASP A 134 -6.66 8.16 15.51
N ALA A 135 -5.67 8.66 16.26
CA ALA A 135 -4.26 8.68 15.85
C ALA A 135 -3.49 7.44 16.35
N MET A 136 -4.16 6.46 16.97
CA MET A 136 -3.55 5.19 17.36
C MET A 136 -3.11 4.42 16.12
N ILE A 137 -1.91 3.80 16.18
CA ILE A 137 -1.44 2.90 15.13
C ILE A 137 -2.43 1.77 14.88
N ASN A 138 -2.75 1.53 13.62
CA ASN A 138 -3.61 0.44 13.21
C ASN A 138 -2.90 -0.43 12.17
N CYS A 139 -2.95 -1.74 12.34
CA CYS A 139 -2.36 -2.70 11.42
C CYS A 139 -3.45 -3.63 10.91
N LEU A 140 -3.66 -3.65 9.60
CA LEU A 140 -4.54 -4.56 8.90
C LEU A 140 -3.70 -5.48 8.03
N ILE A 141 -4.03 -6.76 8.03
CA ILE A 141 -3.41 -7.75 7.16
C ILE A 141 -4.49 -8.25 6.21
N ASN A 142 -4.19 -8.18 4.92
CA ASN A 142 -4.99 -8.73 3.85
C ASN A 142 -4.38 -10.06 3.40
N LYS A 143 -5.22 -11.10 3.31
CA LYS A 143 -4.81 -12.45 2.96
C LYS A 143 -5.74 -13.05 1.92
N ASP A 144 -5.14 -13.87 1.08
CA ASP A 144 -5.82 -14.64 0.04
C ASP A 144 -5.71 -16.12 0.42
N GLY A 145 -6.77 -16.60 1.07
CA GLY A 145 -6.80 -17.94 1.69
C GLY A 145 -5.77 -18.08 2.81
N THR A 146 -4.69 -18.82 2.55
CA THR A 146 -3.59 -19.09 3.51
C THR A 146 -2.36 -18.21 3.28
N LEU A 147 -2.33 -17.43 2.21
CA LEU A 147 -1.18 -16.62 1.81
C LEU A 147 -1.41 -15.14 2.18
N LEU A 148 -0.38 -14.53 2.76
CA LEU A 148 -0.35 -13.10 3.00
C LEU A 148 -0.23 -12.40 1.65
N ARG A 149 -1.09 -11.41 1.37
CA ARG A 149 -1.00 -10.59 0.16
C ARG A 149 -0.55 -9.18 0.44
N GLU A 150 -1.19 -8.53 1.42
CA GLU A 150 -0.91 -7.14 1.71
C GLU A 150 -0.91 -6.87 3.22
N ILE A 151 -0.12 -5.91 3.65
CA ILE A 151 -0.10 -5.41 5.03
C ILE A 151 -0.30 -3.91 4.96
N ILE A 152 -1.27 -3.39 5.70
CA ILE A 152 -1.63 -1.98 5.73
C ILE A 152 -1.45 -1.47 7.16
N ILE A 153 -0.51 -0.56 7.36
CA ILE A 153 -0.29 0.08 8.65
C ILE A 153 -0.64 1.54 8.56
N LYS A 154 -1.69 1.95 9.25
CA LYS A 154 -2.17 3.33 9.31
C LYS A 154 -1.65 4.02 10.56
N ASN A 155 -1.55 5.35 10.50
CA ASN A 155 -1.21 6.21 11.64
C ASN A 155 0.17 5.90 12.27
N TYR A 156 1.19 5.64 11.47
CA TYR A 156 2.55 5.44 12.00
C TYR A 156 3.17 6.73 12.59
N ARG A 157 2.67 7.91 12.17
CA ARG A 157 3.02 9.29 12.59
C ARG A 157 4.46 9.74 12.35
N GLN A 158 5.44 8.92 12.71
CA GLN A 158 6.87 9.23 12.66
C GLN A 158 7.62 8.35 11.65
N LYS A 159 8.56 8.95 10.91
CA LYS A 159 9.38 8.23 9.92
C LYS A 159 10.25 7.14 10.54
N GLU A 160 10.69 7.32 11.79
CA GLU A 160 11.44 6.31 12.54
C GLU A 160 10.62 5.03 12.72
N ARG A 161 9.32 5.17 13.02
CA ARG A 161 8.39 4.05 13.14
C ARG A 161 8.20 3.34 11.81
N VAL A 162 8.09 4.08 10.70
CA VAL A 162 8.05 3.47 9.35
C VAL A 162 9.32 2.66 9.08
N ASN A 163 10.49 3.24 9.31
CA ASN A 163 11.74 2.54 9.05
C ASN A 163 11.85 1.26 9.88
N GLU A 164 11.41 1.29 11.13
CA GLU A 164 11.36 0.12 12.00
C GLU A 164 10.36 -0.93 11.49
N ILE A 165 9.16 -0.51 11.07
CA ILE A 165 8.15 -1.35 10.43
C ILE A 165 8.73 -2.02 9.19
N ILE A 166 9.29 -1.25 8.25
CA ILE A 166 9.82 -1.76 6.98
C ILE A 166 10.99 -2.71 7.23
N SER A 167 11.93 -2.32 8.07
CA SER A 167 13.12 -3.15 8.36
C SER A 167 12.71 -4.47 9.01
N THR A 168 11.77 -4.42 9.96
CA THR A 168 11.31 -5.62 10.66
C THR A 168 10.42 -6.50 9.79
N ALA A 169 9.55 -5.90 8.96
CA ALA A 169 8.76 -6.63 7.97
C ALA A 169 9.69 -7.36 7.00
N THR A 170 10.67 -6.66 6.43
CA THR A 170 11.68 -7.24 5.52
C THR A 170 12.41 -8.41 6.19
N TRP A 171 12.87 -8.24 7.43
CA TRP A 171 13.57 -9.30 8.16
C TRP A 171 12.68 -10.50 8.43
N SER A 172 11.44 -10.26 8.86
CA SER A 172 10.50 -11.31 9.25
C SER A 172 9.99 -12.10 8.04
N LEU A 173 9.80 -11.43 6.90
CA LEU A 173 9.37 -12.01 5.63
C LEU A 173 10.54 -12.66 4.87
N SER A 174 11.79 -12.30 5.19
CA SER A 174 12.99 -12.89 4.61
C SER A 174 13.38 -14.22 5.27
N LYS A 175 12.76 -14.60 6.39
CA LYS A 175 13.12 -15.82 7.13
C LYS A 175 12.55 -17.10 6.54
#